data_AF-A0A6L8EVT8-F1
#
_entry.id   AF-A0A6L8EVT8-F1
#
_cell.length_a   1.000
_cell.length_b   1.000
_cell.length_c   1.000
_cell.angle_alpha   90.00
_cell.angle_beta   90.00
_cell.angle_gamma   90.00
#
_symmetry.space_group_name_H-M   'P 1'
#
loop_
_entity.id
_entity.type
_entity.pdbx_description
1 polymer ?
#
loop_
_entity_poly.entity_id
_entity_poly.type
_entity_poly.pdbx_seq_one_letter_code
_entity_poly.pdbx_strand_id
1 'polypeptide(L)'
;MATENGRWTDYLWPNPATNKLEQKRTWSIRYDGYLFASGYYQAWSPDPAILLTVTKDDPEAFAHAFVLAAVARYESEGLDATAAHYNDPASIDGQWYVFITDADDIFVAHAPMQELVGTDLKEVMGLDGSALGAEIAKATGTGHWIEYLWPNPESGMNQIKRTWAIRHDGYLFAAGYYEPVVEGAMPEGN
;
A
#
# COMPACT_ATOMS: atom_id res chain seq x y z
N MET A 1 21.24 -4.99 -16.93
CA MET A 1 22.09 -5.08 -15.72
C MET A 1 23.29 -4.15 -15.87
N ALA A 2 23.95 -3.73 -14.79
CA ALA A 2 25.13 -2.86 -14.86
C ALA A 2 26.34 -3.58 -15.49
N THR A 3 27.11 -2.87 -16.32
CA THR A 3 28.36 -3.34 -16.96
C THR A 3 29.55 -2.53 -16.43
N GLU A 4 30.75 -2.77 -16.95
CA GLU A 4 31.95 -1.95 -16.63
C GLU A 4 31.78 -0.47 -16.98
N ASN A 5 30.99 -0.16 -18.01
CA ASN A 5 30.68 1.22 -18.42
C ASN A 5 29.69 1.93 -17.46
N GLY A 6 29.10 1.17 -16.54
CA GLY A 6 28.12 1.63 -15.59
C GLY A 6 26.78 2.06 -16.18
N ARG A 7 25.83 2.32 -15.29
CA ARG A 7 24.51 2.87 -15.65
C ARG A 7 23.88 3.60 -14.47
N TRP A 8 23.10 4.63 -14.80
CA TRP A 8 22.13 5.21 -13.87
C TRP A 8 20.86 4.34 -13.83
N THR A 9 20.24 4.27 -12.66
CA THR A 9 18.92 3.65 -12.47
C THR A 9 18.16 4.48 -11.44
N ASP A 10 16.91 4.76 -11.76
CA ASP A 10 15.99 5.54 -10.95
C ASP A 10 14.89 4.60 -10.44
N TYR A 11 14.59 4.68 -9.14
CA TYR A 11 13.56 3.86 -8.50
C TYR A 11 13.08 4.53 -7.21
N LEU A 12 11.91 4.15 -6.71
CA LEU A 12 11.43 4.60 -5.41
C LEU A 12 12.06 3.77 -4.31
N TRP A 13 12.55 4.43 -3.26
CA TRP A 13 13.15 3.75 -2.11
C TRP A 13 12.96 4.57 -0.83
N PRO A 14 12.74 3.93 0.33
CA PRO A 14 12.66 4.63 1.60
C PRO A 14 14.00 5.32 1.91
N ASN A 15 13.97 6.65 2.06
CA ASN A 15 15.13 7.41 2.49
C ASN A 15 15.31 7.24 4.01
N PRO A 16 16.46 6.69 4.48
CA PRO A 16 16.68 6.42 5.90
C PRO A 16 16.78 7.68 6.77
N ALA A 17 16.98 8.86 6.17
CA ALA A 17 17.01 10.12 6.91
C ALA A 17 15.62 10.71 7.15
N THR A 18 14.66 10.44 6.25
CA THR A 18 13.32 11.06 6.27
C THR A 18 12.20 10.05 6.52
N ASN A 19 12.46 8.75 6.39
CA ASN A 19 11.45 7.67 6.36
C ASN A 19 10.38 7.85 5.28
N LYS A 20 10.65 8.67 4.26
CA LYS A 20 9.76 8.89 3.12
C LYS A 20 10.19 8.03 1.95
N LEU A 21 9.20 7.57 1.18
CA LEU A 21 9.44 7.02 -0.15
C LEU A 21 9.89 8.17 -1.06
N GLU A 22 11.13 8.09 -1.55
CA GLU A 22 11.76 9.13 -2.35
C GLU A 22 12.35 8.54 -3.63
N GLN A 23 12.54 9.38 -4.66
CA GLN A 23 13.20 8.96 -5.88
C GLN A 23 14.69 8.80 -5.60
N LYS A 24 15.17 7.55 -5.70
CA LYS A 24 16.58 7.21 -5.55
C LYS A 24 17.21 7.02 -6.91
N ARG A 25 18.19 7.86 -7.22
CA ARG A 25 19.00 7.77 -8.43
C ARG A 25 20.36 7.17 -8.09
N THR A 26 20.63 5.98 -8.64
CA THR A 26 21.84 5.20 -8.32
C THR A 26 22.69 4.97 -9.56
N TRP A 27 23.97 5.31 -9.49
CA TRP A 27 24.99 4.88 -10.44
C TRP A 27 25.52 3.52 -10.00
N SER A 28 25.62 2.59 -10.95
CA SER A 28 26.11 1.24 -10.68
C SER A 28 27.11 0.80 -11.74
N ILE A 29 28.23 0.18 -11.33
CA ILE A 29 29.25 -0.43 -12.21
C ILE A 29 29.53 -1.85 -11.75
N ARG A 30 29.89 -2.74 -12.69
CA ARG A 30 30.54 -4.01 -12.36
C ARG A 30 32.03 -3.91 -12.62
N TYR A 31 32.86 -4.35 -11.68
CA TYR A 31 34.30 -4.40 -11.85
C TYR A 31 34.84 -5.61 -11.09
N ASP A 32 35.63 -6.45 -11.78
CA ASP A 32 36.22 -7.68 -11.22
C ASP A 32 35.18 -8.60 -10.52
N GLY A 33 34.00 -8.76 -11.13
CA GLY A 33 32.90 -9.56 -10.57
C GLY A 33 32.09 -8.88 -9.46
N TYR A 34 32.58 -7.80 -8.86
CA TYR A 34 31.88 -7.03 -7.83
C TYR A 34 30.91 -6.00 -8.44
N LEU A 35 29.86 -5.66 -7.68
CA LEU A 35 28.95 -4.55 -7.99
C LEU A 35 29.24 -3.40 -7.04
N PHE A 36 29.60 -2.24 -7.60
CA PHE A 36 29.73 -1.00 -6.85
C PHE A 36 28.57 -0.09 -7.23
N ALA A 37 27.94 0.53 -6.23
CA ALA A 37 26.83 1.44 -6.45
C ALA A 37 26.83 2.59 -5.44
N SER A 38 26.49 3.78 -5.91
CA SER A 38 26.28 4.95 -5.07
C SER A 38 25.22 5.83 -5.71
N GLY A 39 24.46 6.55 -4.89
CA GLY A 39 23.32 7.31 -5.33
C GLY A 39 22.90 8.37 -4.33
N TYR A 40 21.89 9.14 -4.73
CA TYR A 40 21.29 10.17 -3.90
C TYR A 40 19.76 10.10 -4.01
N TYR A 41 19.09 10.67 -3.02
CA TYR A 41 17.63 10.77 -2.98
C TYR A 41 17.17 12.14 -3.47
N GLN A 42 15.97 12.17 -4.02
CA GLN A 42 15.23 13.36 -4.41
C GLN A 42 13.78 13.20 -3.93
N ALA A 43 13.18 14.32 -3.52
CA ALA A 43 11.78 14.33 -3.10
C ALA A 43 10.88 13.74 -4.19
N TRP A 44 9.88 12.95 -3.78
CA TRP A 44 8.91 12.31 -4.66
C TRP A 44 7.49 12.77 -4.27
N SER A 45 6.87 13.54 -5.16
CA SER A 45 5.49 14.02 -5.01
C SER A 45 4.86 14.18 -6.40
N PRO A 46 4.63 13.07 -7.13
CA PRO A 46 3.99 13.12 -8.43
C PRO A 46 2.52 13.54 -8.29
N ASP A 47 1.89 13.94 -9.39
CA ASP A 47 0.43 14.04 -9.45
C ASP A 47 -0.18 12.64 -9.22
N PRO A 48 -1.08 12.43 -8.24
CA PRO A 48 -1.73 11.15 -8.04
C PRO A 48 -2.38 10.57 -9.31
N ALA A 49 -2.89 11.43 -10.21
CA ALA A 49 -3.54 11.01 -11.45
C ALA A 49 -2.60 10.30 -12.42
N ILE A 50 -1.29 10.59 -12.42
CA ILE A 50 -0.34 9.90 -13.29
C ILE A 50 -0.02 8.48 -12.82
N LEU A 51 -0.30 8.15 -11.56
CA LEU A 51 -0.10 6.80 -11.01
C LEU A 51 -1.26 5.88 -11.36
N LEU A 52 -2.48 6.42 -11.47
CA LEU A 52 -3.71 5.67 -11.77
C LEU A 52 -3.93 5.42 -13.27
N THR A 53 -2.88 5.47 -14.10
CA THR A 53 -2.94 5.02 -15.51
C THR A 53 -2.94 3.50 -15.65
N VAL A 54 -2.57 2.78 -14.58
CA VAL A 54 -2.70 1.32 -14.49
C VAL A 54 -4.19 0.98 -14.44
N THR A 55 -4.64 -0.01 -15.22
CA THR A 55 -6.06 -0.41 -15.24
C THR A 55 -6.34 -1.49 -14.20
N LYS A 56 -7.61 -1.61 -13.80
CA LYS A 56 -8.09 -2.64 -12.86
C LYS A 56 -8.02 -4.08 -13.42
N ASP A 57 -7.69 -4.25 -14.70
CA ASP A 57 -7.47 -5.56 -15.33
C ASP A 57 -6.17 -6.24 -14.84
N ASP A 58 -5.24 -5.46 -14.30
CA ASP A 58 -4.09 -5.94 -13.54
C ASP A 58 -4.25 -5.49 -12.06
N PRO A 59 -4.97 -6.29 -11.24
CA PRO A 59 -5.36 -5.86 -9.91
C PRO A 59 -4.19 -5.71 -8.94
N GLU A 60 -3.12 -6.50 -9.11
CA GLU A 60 -1.92 -6.37 -8.27
C GLU A 60 -1.18 -5.06 -8.57
N ALA A 61 -0.99 -4.74 -9.85
CA ALA A 61 -0.37 -3.48 -10.25
C ALA A 61 -1.24 -2.27 -9.88
N PHE A 62 -2.57 -2.38 -10.04
CA PHE A 62 -3.50 -1.32 -9.66
C PHE A 62 -3.49 -1.07 -8.16
N ALA A 63 -3.51 -2.10 -7.31
CA ALA A 63 -3.42 -1.94 -5.85
C ALA A 63 -2.15 -1.18 -5.45
N HIS A 64 -1.00 -1.55 -6.04
CA HIS A 64 0.26 -0.85 -5.80
C HIS A 64 0.18 0.63 -6.22
N ALA A 65 -0.33 0.91 -7.42
CA ALA A 65 -0.52 2.26 -7.92
C ALA A 65 -1.50 3.09 -7.07
N PHE A 66 -2.56 2.47 -6.56
CA PHE A 66 -3.58 3.13 -5.76
C PHE A 66 -3.05 3.54 -4.38
N VAL A 67 -2.24 2.68 -3.75
CA VAL A 67 -1.50 3.04 -2.53
C VAL A 67 -0.52 4.19 -2.80
N LEU A 68 0.24 4.13 -3.90
CA LEU A 68 1.17 5.22 -4.24
C LEU A 68 0.44 6.54 -4.54
N ALA A 69 -0.75 6.49 -5.13
CA ALA A 69 -1.59 7.67 -5.33
C ALA A 69 -2.06 8.28 -4.00
N ALA A 70 -2.36 7.45 -3.00
CA ALA A 70 -2.68 7.91 -1.64
C ALA A 70 -1.48 8.60 -0.98
N VAL A 71 -0.29 8.02 -1.11
CA VAL A 71 0.96 8.63 -0.60
C VAL A 71 1.26 9.95 -1.30
N ALA A 72 1.07 10.02 -2.63
CA ALA A 72 1.26 11.24 -3.39
C ALA A 72 0.26 12.34 -2.97
N ARG A 73 -1.01 11.98 -2.72
CA ARG A 73 -2.00 12.90 -2.16
C ARG A 73 -1.53 13.43 -0.80
N TYR A 74 -1.07 12.54 0.08
CA TYR A 74 -0.51 12.92 1.38
C TYR A 74 0.64 13.93 1.27
N GLU A 75 1.61 13.69 0.37
CA GLU A 75 2.72 14.63 0.17
C GLU A 75 2.26 16.00 -0.35
N SER A 76 1.19 16.03 -1.16
CA SER A 76 0.68 17.28 -1.76
C SER A 76 -0.30 18.07 -0.88
N GLU A 77 -1.14 17.38 -0.11
CA GLU A 77 -2.29 17.96 0.59
C GLU A 77 -2.20 17.83 2.12
N GLY A 78 -1.30 16.97 2.62
CA GLY A 78 -1.16 16.65 4.04
C GLY A 78 -2.12 15.57 4.54
N LEU A 79 -1.93 15.15 5.81
CA LEU A 79 -2.68 14.05 6.40
C LEU A 79 -4.17 14.34 6.51
N ASP A 80 -4.57 15.49 7.06
CA ASP A 80 -5.97 15.80 7.35
C ASP A 80 -6.83 15.77 6.09
N ALA A 81 -6.36 16.39 5.00
CA ALA A 81 -7.06 16.40 3.72
C ALA A 81 -7.11 14.98 3.10
N THR A 82 -6.03 14.23 3.21
CA THR A 82 -5.95 12.85 2.68
C THR A 82 -6.87 11.90 3.45
N ALA A 83 -6.88 11.99 4.79
CA ALA A 83 -7.75 11.20 5.65
C ALA A 83 -9.23 11.57 5.43
N ALA A 84 -9.55 12.86 5.28
CA ALA A 84 -10.90 13.30 4.93
C ALA A 84 -11.35 12.71 3.59
N HIS A 85 -10.48 12.70 2.58
CA HIS A 85 -10.78 12.08 1.28
C HIS A 85 -11.06 10.58 1.41
N TYR A 86 -10.23 9.83 2.13
CA TYR A 86 -10.38 8.37 2.29
C TYR A 86 -11.35 7.94 3.40
N ASN A 87 -12.00 8.88 4.07
CA ASN A 87 -13.18 8.63 4.90
C ASN A 87 -14.50 9.00 4.18
N ASP A 88 -14.43 9.72 3.05
CA ASP A 88 -15.61 9.94 2.21
C ASP A 88 -15.96 8.63 1.47
N PRO A 89 -17.19 8.11 1.61
CA PRO A 89 -17.65 6.95 0.84
C PRO A 89 -17.49 7.13 -0.68
N ALA A 90 -17.46 8.37 -1.20
CA ALA A 90 -17.21 8.65 -2.61
C ALA A 90 -15.80 8.28 -3.09
N SER A 91 -14.85 8.04 -2.16
CA SER A 91 -13.51 7.51 -2.48
C SER A 91 -13.51 6.00 -2.75
N ILE A 92 -14.60 5.30 -2.42
CA ILE A 92 -14.77 3.87 -2.72
C ILE A 92 -15.18 3.72 -4.18
N ASP A 93 -14.48 2.85 -4.90
CA ASP A 93 -14.77 2.55 -6.31
C ASP A 93 -14.91 1.04 -6.50
N GLY A 94 -16.14 0.53 -6.43
CA GLY A 94 -16.42 -0.91 -6.40
C GLY A 94 -15.77 -1.54 -5.18
N GLN A 95 -14.86 -2.49 -5.40
CA GLN A 95 -14.10 -3.15 -4.33
C GLN A 95 -12.89 -2.36 -3.82
N TRP A 96 -12.51 -1.27 -4.51
CA TRP A 96 -11.27 -0.55 -4.27
C TRP A 96 -11.45 0.54 -3.22
N TYR A 97 -10.63 0.47 -2.17
CA TYR A 97 -10.54 1.50 -1.14
C TYR A 97 -9.13 1.52 -0.53
N VAL A 98 -8.75 2.67 0.02
CA VAL A 98 -7.54 2.84 0.82
C VAL A 98 -7.92 2.92 2.29
N PHE A 99 -7.08 2.35 3.16
CA PHE A 99 -7.08 2.65 4.58
C PHE A 99 -5.72 3.17 5.02
N ILE A 100 -5.72 3.99 6.06
CA ILE A 100 -4.54 4.70 6.56
C ILE A 100 -4.50 4.59 8.08
N THR A 101 -3.30 4.34 8.62
CA THR A 101 -3.02 4.48 10.06
C THR A 101 -1.94 5.51 10.30
N ASP A 102 -1.93 6.08 11.50
CA ASP A 102 -0.83 6.90 11.99
C ASP A 102 0.41 6.08 12.40
N ALA A 103 1.40 6.78 12.93
CA ALA A 103 2.68 6.19 13.35
C ALA A 103 2.54 5.23 14.54
N ASP A 104 1.46 5.33 15.32
CA ASP A 104 1.16 4.43 16.45
C ASP A 104 0.23 3.27 16.04
N ASP A 105 -0.08 3.18 14.74
CA ASP A 105 -0.98 2.22 14.11
C ASP A 105 -2.47 2.47 14.40
N ILE A 106 -2.84 3.70 14.78
CA ILE A 106 -4.24 4.08 14.95
C ILE A 106 -4.85 4.42 13.60
N PHE A 107 -5.99 3.83 13.25
CA PHE A 107 -6.69 4.15 12.01
C PHE A 107 -7.09 5.63 11.96
N VAL A 108 -6.70 6.30 10.89
CA VAL A 108 -7.12 7.67 10.56
C VAL A 108 -8.07 7.70 9.37
N ALA A 109 -8.06 6.68 8.51
CA ALA A 109 -9.01 6.54 7.42
C ALA A 109 -9.39 5.08 7.14
N HIS A 110 -10.69 4.80 7.02
CA HIS A 110 -11.21 3.51 6.58
C HIS A 110 -12.69 3.63 6.10
N ALA A 111 -12.92 4.10 4.87
CA ALA A 111 -14.28 4.37 4.37
C ALA A 111 -15.30 3.21 4.51
N PRO A 112 -14.99 1.94 4.19
CA PRO A 112 -15.98 0.85 4.29
C PRO A 112 -16.42 0.48 5.72
N MET A 113 -15.61 0.81 6.73
CA MET A 113 -15.82 0.45 8.14
C MET A 113 -15.34 1.61 9.02
N GLN A 114 -16.16 2.67 9.07
CA GLN A 114 -15.83 3.91 9.79
C GLN A 114 -15.63 3.70 11.29
N GLU A 115 -16.21 2.65 11.86
CA GLU A 115 -16.02 2.23 13.25
C GLU A 115 -14.59 1.84 13.59
N LEU A 116 -13.75 1.52 12.61
CA LEU A 116 -12.32 1.25 12.83
C LEU A 116 -11.53 2.53 13.07
N VAL A 117 -11.99 3.69 12.60
CA VAL A 117 -11.27 4.96 12.77
C VAL A 117 -11.13 5.28 14.27
N GLY A 118 -9.90 5.55 14.71
CA GLY A 118 -9.55 5.78 16.12
C GLY A 118 -9.23 4.52 16.92
N THR A 119 -9.28 3.33 16.31
CA THR A 119 -8.85 2.06 16.94
C THR A 119 -7.43 1.68 16.51
N ASP A 120 -6.76 0.84 17.31
CA ASP A 120 -5.43 0.33 16.98
C ASP A 120 -5.55 -0.82 15.97
N LEU A 121 -4.90 -0.66 14.81
CA LEU A 121 -4.81 -1.69 13.77
C LEU A 121 -4.35 -3.03 14.34
N LYS A 122 -3.39 -3.06 15.28
CA LYS A 122 -2.86 -4.32 15.84
C LYS A 122 -3.90 -5.13 16.61
N GLU A 123 -5.01 -4.52 17.02
CA GLU A 123 -6.12 -5.20 17.69
C GLU A 123 -7.12 -5.82 16.70
N VAL A 124 -6.98 -5.54 15.39
CA VAL A 124 -7.84 -6.13 14.36
C VAL A 124 -7.54 -7.61 14.19
N MET A 125 -8.54 -8.43 14.50
CA MET A 125 -8.53 -9.87 14.28
C MET A 125 -9.09 -10.20 12.89
N GLY A 126 -8.47 -11.18 12.22
CA GLY A 126 -9.01 -11.77 11.00
C GLY A 126 -10.30 -12.54 11.27
N LEU A 127 -11.12 -12.73 10.23
CA LEU A 127 -12.35 -13.53 10.33
C LEU A 127 -12.10 -15.00 10.68
N ASP A 128 -10.87 -15.47 10.50
CA ASP A 128 -10.37 -16.79 10.88
C ASP A 128 -9.73 -16.84 12.29
N GLY A 129 -9.74 -15.72 13.02
CA GLY A 129 -9.12 -15.58 14.34
C GLY A 129 -7.60 -15.30 14.31
N SER A 130 -7.01 -15.04 13.13
CA SER A 130 -5.61 -14.62 13.02
C SER A 130 -5.38 -13.20 13.55
N ALA A 131 -4.15 -12.89 13.97
CA ALA A 131 -3.75 -11.53 14.37
C ALA A 131 -3.47 -10.65 13.14
N LEU A 132 -4.47 -10.54 12.25
CA LEU A 132 -4.37 -9.88 10.94
C LEU A 132 -3.77 -8.48 11.02
N GLY A 133 -4.27 -7.66 11.93
CA GLY A 133 -3.81 -6.30 12.12
C GLY A 133 -2.33 -6.20 12.47
N ALA A 134 -1.87 -7.07 13.37
CA ALA A 134 -0.46 -7.16 13.73
C ALA A 134 0.43 -7.63 12.57
N GLU A 135 -0.08 -8.46 11.66
CA GLU A 135 0.62 -8.82 10.42
C GLU A 135 0.69 -7.65 9.44
N ILE A 136 -0.39 -6.90 9.25
CA ILE A 136 -0.39 -5.69 8.39
C ILE A 136 0.59 -4.65 8.93
N ALA A 137 0.64 -4.44 10.25
CA ALA A 137 1.51 -3.46 10.91
C ALA A 137 3.02 -3.72 10.71
N LYS A 138 3.42 -4.93 10.28
CA LYS A 138 4.80 -5.27 9.88
C LYS A 138 5.24 -4.62 8.57
N ALA A 139 4.33 -3.96 7.85
CA ALA A 139 4.67 -3.19 6.67
C ALA A 139 5.81 -2.20 6.95
N THR A 140 6.71 -2.08 5.98
CA THR A 140 7.86 -1.19 6.04
C THR A 140 7.82 -0.20 4.87
N GLY A 141 8.82 0.67 4.76
CA GLY A 141 8.96 1.57 3.61
C GLY A 141 9.27 0.87 2.27
N THR A 142 9.55 -0.44 2.28
CA THR A 142 9.61 -1.26 1.05
C THR A 142 8.30 -1.99 0.77
N GLY A 143 7.32 -1.83 1.64
CA GLY A 143 6.00 -2.43 1.61
C GLY A 143 5.94 -3.92 1.97
N HIS A 144 4.73 -4.44 2.05
CA HIS A 144 4.39 -5.79 2.48
C HIS A 144 3.05 -6.23 1.85
N TRP A 145 3.00 -7.45 1.32
CA TRP A 145 1.77 -8.09 0.82
C TRP A 145 1.22 -9.04 1.88
N ILE A 146 -0.08 -8.95 2.13
CA ILE A 146 -0.82 -9.81 3.07
C ILE A 146 -2.10 -10.31 2.40
N GLU A 147 -2.44 -11.56 2.62
CA GLU A 147 -3.67 -12.19 2.14
C GLU A 147 -4.52 -12.65 3.32
N TYR A 148 -5.82 -12.35 3.29
CA TYR A 148 -6.74 -12.66 4.38
C TYR A 148 -8.20 -12.63 3.92
N LEU A 149 -9.08 -13.30 4.66
CA LEU A 149 -10.53 -13.23 4.43
C LEU A 149 -11.09 -11.92 4.98
N TRP A 150 -11.77 -11.13 4.15
CA TRP A 150 -12.36 -9.84 4.56
C TRP A 150 -13.70 -9.57 3.85
N PRO A 151 -14.62 -8.78 4.43
CA PRO A 151 -15.82 -8.35 3.72
C PRO A 151 -15.46 -7.49 2.50
N ASN A 152 -16.00 -7.84 1.33
CA ASN A 152 -15.87 -7.06 0.10
C ASN A 152 -17.02 -6.04 -0.01
N PRO A 153 -16.74 -4.72 -0.09
CA PRO A 153 -17.79 -3.70 -0.17
C PRO A 153 -18.60 -3.75 -1.48
N GLU A 154 -18.07 -4.34 -2.56
CA GLU A 154 -18.76 -4.46 -3.84
C GLU A 154 -19.78 -5.61 -3.85
N SER A 155 -19.37 -6.77 -3.32
CA SER A 155 -20.21 -7.99 -3.35
C SER A 155 -21.03 -8.18 -2.07
N GLY A 156 -20.63 -7.56 -0.96
CA GLY A 156 -21.19 -7.78 0.38
C GLY A 156 -20.81 -9.13 1.00
N MET A 157 -19.94 -9.92 0.36
CA MET A 157 -19.53 -11.24 0.83
C MET A 157 -18.12 -11.22 1.42
N ASN A 158 -17.83 -12.18 2.30
CA ASN A 158 -16.46 -12.44 2.76
C ASN A 158 -15.68 -13.12 1.63
N GLN A 159 -14.56 -12.52 1.22
CA GLN A 159 -13.72 -13.00 0.13
C GLN A 159 -12.24 -12.87 0.51
N ILE A 160 -11.39 -13.68 -0.12
CA ILE A 160 -9.94 -13.54 0.03
C ILE A 160 -9.53 -12.20 -0.56
N LYS A 161 -8.90 -11.37 0.25
CA LYS A 161 -8.36 -10.06 -0.10
C LYS A 161 -6.85 -10.12 -0.04
N ARG A 162 -6.20 -9.66 -1.10
CA ARG A 162 -4.75 -9.46 -1.15
C ARG A 162 -4.44 -7.97 -1.07
N THR A 163 -3.82 -7.56 0.03
CA THR A 163 -3.56 -6.15 0.37
C THR A 163 -2.07 -5.85 0.30
N TRP A 164 -1.74 -4.74 -0.35
CA TRP A 164 -0.43 -4.10 -0.28
C TRP A 164 -0.47 -3.01 0.78
N ALA A 165 0.49 -3.03 1.70
CA ALA A 165 0.67 -2.00 2.70
C ALA A 165 2.11 -1.46 2.65
N ILE A 166 2.28 -0.15 2.79
CA ILE A 166 3.59 0.51 2.84
C ILE A 166 3.62 1.57 3.93
N ARG A 167 4.78 1.73 4.58
CA ARG A 167 5.02 2.88 5.45
C ARG A 167 5.65 4.04 4.71
N HIS A 168 5.14 5.23 4.94
CA HIS A 168 5.68 6.49 4.42
C HIS A 168 5.49 7.58 5.48
N ASP A 169 6.59 8.22 5.89
CA ASP A 169 6.56 9.29 6.89
C ASP A 169 5.95 8.83 8.24
N GLY A 170 6.14 7.56 8.59
CA GLY A 170 5.59 6.92 9.80
C GLY A 170 4.18 6.32 9.61
N TYR A 171 3.37 6.90 8.74
CA TYR A 171 2.02 6.44 8.41
C TYR A 171 2.02 5.16 7.59
N LEU A 172 1.00 4.32 7.75
CA LEU A 172 0.77 3.16 6.91
C LEU A 172 -0.34 3.47 5.91
N PHE A 173 -0.09 3.21 4.63
CA PHE A 173 -1.08 3.31 3.55
C PHE A 173 -1.29 1.94 2.95
N ALA A 174 -2.54 1.54 2.76
CA ALA A 174 -2.84 0.22 2.24
C ALA A 174 -4.12 0.17 1.40
N ALA A 175 -4.07 -0.66 0.37
CA ALA A 175 -5.20 -1.01 -0.49
C ALA A 175 -4.99 -2.42 -1.04
N GLY A 176 -6.05 -3.03 -1.55
CA GLY A 176 -5.99 -4.39 -2.05
C GLY A 176 -7.11 -4.70 -3.01
N TYR A 177 -7.09 -5.92 -3.50
CA TYR A 177 -8.10 -6.49 -4.37
C TYR A 177 -8.62 -7.80 -3.80
N TYR A 178 -9.81 -8.18 -4.20
CA TYR A 178 -10.47 -9.41 -3.78
C TYR A 178 -10.40 -10.45 -4.90
N GLU A 179 -10.15 -11.69 -4.51
CA GLU A 179 -10.22 -12.79 -5.45
C GLU A 179 -11.67 -13.10 -5.82
N PRO A 180 -11.94 -13.43 -7.10
CA PRO A 180 -13.25 -13.91 -7.51
C PRO A 180 -13.67 -15.11 -6.67
N VAL A 181 -14.93 -15.16 -6.26
CA VAL A 181 -15.47 -16.38 -5.64
C VAL A 181 -15.42 -17.49 -6.69
N VAL A 182 -14.62 -18.52 -6.44
CA VAL A 182 -14.66 -19.74 -7.25
C VAL A 182 -15.91 -20.51 -6.86
N GLU A 183 -16.92 -20.50 -7.73
CA GLU A 183 -18.18 -21.20 -7.50
C GLU A 183 -17.91 -22.71 -7.37
N GLY A 184 -18.08 -23.25 -6.15
CA GLY A 184 -17.83 -24.66 -5.80
C GLY A 184 -16.95 -24.91 -4.56
N ALA A 185 -16.34 -23.88 -3.97
CA ALA A 185 -15.43 -24.02 -2.81
C ALA A 185 -16.06 -23.68 -1.45
N MET A 186 -17.38 -23.56 -1.34
CA MET A 186 -18.05 -23.37 -0.05
C MET A 186 -18.11 -24.73 0.68
N PRO A 187 -17.44 -24.93 1.83
CA PRO A 187 -17.86 -25.99 2.74
C PRO A 187 -19.25 -25.63 3.24
N GLU A 188 -20.18 -26.60 3.15
CA GLU A 188 -21.53 -26.45 3.68
C GLU A 188 -21.49 -25.94 5.13
N GLY A 189 -22.32 -24.94 5.40
CA GLY A 189 -22.40 -24.31 6.71
C GLY A 189 -22.80 -25.29 7.81
N ASN A 190 -22.56 -24.86 9.05
CA ASN A 190 -23.10 -25.49 10.25
C ASN A 190 -23.90 -24.46 11.04
#